data_AF-A0A2N6NNA9-F1
#
_entry.id   AF-A0A2N6NNA9-F1
#
_cell.length_a   1.000
_cell.length_b   1.000
_cell.length_c   1.000
_cell.angle_alpha   90.00
_cell.angle_beta   90.00
_cell.angle_gamma   90.00
#
_symmetry.space_group_name_H-M   'P 1'
#
loop_
_entity.id
_entity.type
_entity.pdbx_description
1 polymer ?
#
loop_
_entity_poly.entity_id
_entity_poly.type
_entity_poly.pdbx_seq_one_letter_code
_entity_poly.pdbx_strand_id
1 'polypeptide(L)'
;MYTLRTSLVVLTISLPLAQAVLVNQNSPCLTKCGNVLESTSQSDIACGYKSFGAGDSQIFKGCVQCEVNSHYVGPNNETDVTAALYNMRYALSSCLFGIPGKDHMLHSNPCVTR
;
A
#
# COMPACT_ATOMS: atom_id res chain seq x y z
N MET A 1 14.75 -4.25 -57.67
CA MET A 1 14.42 -3.21 -56.67
C MET A 1 13.52 -3.86 -55.62
N TYR A 2 14.06 -4.23 -54.44
CA TYR A 2 13.27 -4.75 -53.32
C TYR A 2 13.20 -3.67 -52.24
N THR A 3 12.02 -3.08 -52.04
CA THR A 3 11.75 -2.12 -50.97
C THR A 3 11.52 -2.86 -49.65
N LEU A 4 12.47 -2.77 -48.73
CA LEU A 4 12.37 -3.33 -47.38
C LEU A 4 11.51 -2.41 -46.51
N ARG A 5 10.30 -2.85 -46.16
CA ARG A 5 9.44 -2.15 -45.19
C ARG A 5 9.87 -2.55 -43.78
N THR A 6 10.57 -1.65 -43.09
CA THR A 6 10.93 -1.80 -41.68
C THR A 6 9.73 -1.44 -40.81
N SER A 7 9.02 -2.46 -40.30
CA SER A 7 8.01 -2.27 -39.26
C SER A 7 8.71 -2.09 -37.90
N LEU A 8 8.56 -0.91 -37.30
CA LEU A 8 8.99 -0.64 -35.92
C LEU A 8 8.03 -1.34 -34.95
N VAL A 9 8.51 -2.34 -34.22
CA VAL A 9 7.79 -2.98 -33.12
C VAL A 9 8.17 -2.26 -31.82
N VAL A 10 7.22 -1.54 -31.23
CA VAL A 10 7.39 -0.89 -29.91
C VAL A 10 7.05 -1.92 -28.83
N LEU A 11 8.06 -2.37 -28.08
CA LEU A 11 7.89 -3.28 -26.95
C LEU A 11 7.61 -2.45 -25.69
N THR A 12 6.35 -2.37 -25.26
CA THR A 12 5.98 -1.73 -23.99
C THR A 12 6.32 -2.68 -22.85
N ILE A 13 7.40 -2.39 -22.11
CA ILE A 13 7.73 -3.12 -20.88
C ILE A 13 6.76 -2.64 -19.79
N SER A 14 5.83 -3.50 -19.39
CA SER A 14 4.99 -3.28 -18.22
C SER A 14 5.85 -3.43 -16.96
N LEU A 15 6.25 -2.32 -16.33
CA LEU A 15 6.85 -2.38 -15.01
C LEU A 15 5.76 -2.82 -14.00
N PRO A 16 6.05 -3.77 -13.10
CA PRO A 16 5.11 -4.09 -12.02
C PRO A 16 4.87 -2.82 -11.20
N LEU A 17 3.61 -2.52 -10.90
CA LEU A 17 3.28 -1.43 -9.98
C LEU A 17 3.99 -1.73 -8.66
N ALA A 18 4.98 -0.91 -8.31
CA ALA A 18 5.62 -0.99 -7.02
C ALA A 18 4.58 -0.63 -5.96
N GLN A 19 4.33 -1.56 -5.04
CA GLN A 19 3.42 -1.35 -3.92
C GLN A 19 4.08 -0.43 -2.90
N ALA A 20 3.33 0.58 -2.48
CA ALA A 20 3.83 1.73 -1.75
C ALA A 20 2.93 1.96 -0.56
N VAL A 21 3.43 1.69 0.64
CA VAL A 21 2.72 2.10 1.85
C VAL A 21 3.37 3.38 2.32
N LEU A 22 2.56 4.42 2.57
CA LEU A 22 3.05 5.72 2.99
C LEU A 22 3.97 5.56 4.22
N VAL A 23 5.15 6.15 4.16
CA VAL A 23 6.20 6.09 5.18
C VAL A 23 7.03 7.36 5.11
N ASN A 24 7.58 7.82 6.24
CA ASN A 24 8.44 9.02 6.23
C ASN A 24 9.78 8.74 5.54
N GLN A 25 10.29 9.76 4.85
CA GLN A 25 11.59 9.66 4.20
C GLN A 25 12.71 9.48 5.23
N ASN A 26 13.63 8.57 4.95
CA ASN A 26 14.72 8.18 5.86
C ASN A 26 14.28 7.49 7.17
N SER A 27 13.00 7.11 7.28
CA SER A 27 12.54 6.25 8.38
C SER A 27 13.23 4.88 8.34
N PRO A 28 13.54 4.26 9.50
CA PRO A 28 13.97 2.87 9.55
C PRO A 28 12.93 1.88 9.00
N CYS A 29 11.67 2.30 8.86
CA CYS A 29 10.58 1.48 8.33
C CYS A 29 10.49 1.47 6.80
N LEU A 30 11.28 2.29 6.09
CA LEU A 30 11.22 2.44 4.63
C LEU A 30 11.20 1.09 3.88
N THR A 31 12.10 0.18 4.26
CA THR A 31 12.22 -1.15 3.63
C THR A 31 11.02 -2.05 3.92
N LYS A 32 10.33 -1.86 5.06
CA LYS A 32 9.11 -2.60 5.41
C LYS A 32 7.89 -2.08 4.65
N CYS A 33 7.95 -0.86 4.14
CA CYS A 33 6.86 -0.16 3.46
C CYS A 33 6.95 -0.20 1.92
N GLY A 34 7.87 -1.00 1.36
CA GLY A 34 8.01 -1.19 -0.09
C GLY A 34 8.94 -0.19 -0.78
N ASN A 35 9.62 0.69 -0.03
CA ASN A 35 10.56 1.71 -0.54
C ASN A 35 9.97 2.76 -1.50
N VAL A 36 8.64 2.91 -1.54
CA VAL A 36 7.97 3.92 -2.38
C VAL A 36 7.24 4.91 -1.47
N LEU A 37 7.51 6.21 -1.66
CA LEU A 37 7.12 7.28 -0.73
C LEU A 37 5.82 8.03 -1.10
N GLU A 38 5.12 7.59 -2.15
CA GLU A 38 4.08 8.40 -2.78
C GLU A 38 2.77 8.45 -1.97
N SER A 39 2.15 7.29 -1.68
CA SER A 39 0.95 7.17 -0.83
C SER A 39 0.48 5.71 -0.74
N THR A 40 -0.30 5.39 0.30
CA THR A 40 -1.03 4.12 0.40
C THR A 40 -2.23 4.11 -0.53
N SER A 41 -2.33 3.09 -1.37
CA SER A 41 -3.40 2.90 -2.36
C SER A 41 -4.30 1.70 -2.02
N GLN A 42 -5.37 1.50 -2.80
CA GLN A 42 -6.30 0.39 -2.59
C GLN A 42 -5.64 -0.98 -2.80
N SER A 43 -4.68 -1.10 -3.70
CA SER A 43 -3.98 -2.37 -3.95
C SER A 43 -3.02 -2.76 -2.82
N ASP A 44 -2.63 -1.81 -1.97
CA ASP A 44 -1.73 -2.08 -0.85
C ASP A 44 -2.48 -2.68 0.36
N ILE A 45 -3.82 -2.57 0.40
CA ILE A 45 -4.65 -3.00 1.52
C ILE A 45 -5.53 -4.19 1.13
N ALA A 46 -5.89 -5.01 2.12
CA ALA A 46 -6.88 -6.07 1.97
C ALA A 46 -7.93 -5.96 3.06
N CYS A 47 -9.20 -5.88 2.65
CA CYS A 47 -10.32 -5.60 3.56
C CYS A 47 -10.93 -6.86 4.18
N GLY A 48 -10.78 -8.03 3.55
CA GLY A 48 -11.26 -9.29 4.10
C GLY A 48 -10.33 -9.82 5.19
N TYR A 49 -10.92 -10.37 6.26
CA TYR A 49 -10.16 -10.95 7.38
C TYR A 49 -9.10 -11.98 6.94
N LYS A 50 -9.45 -12.90 6.03
CA LYS A 50 -8.54 -13.94 5.53
C LYS A 50 -7.45 -13.43 4.60
N SER A 51 -7.67 -12.28 3.97
CA SER A 51 -6.73 -11.68 3.02
C SER A 51 -5.74 -10.73 3.71
N PHE A 52 -6.06 -10.23 4.91
CA PHE A 52 -5.19 -9.33 5.65
C PHE A 52 -3.86 -10.01 6.03
N GLY A 53 -2.76 -9.40 5.63
CA GLY A 53 -1.41 -9.91 5.87
C GLY A 53 -0.96 -11.01 4.92
N ALA A 54 -1.72 -11.26 3.85
CA ALA A 54 -1.35 -12.14 2.74
C ALA A 54 -1.22 -11.35 1.43
N GLY A 55 -0.44 -11.89 0.50
CA GLY A 55 -0.18 -11.27 -0.81
C GLY A 55 0.29 -9.83 -0.65
N ASP A 56 -0.33 -8.92 -1.40
CA ASP A 56 0.03 -7.50 -1.45
C ASP A 56 -0.13 -6.78 -0.10
N SER A 57 -1.13 -7.19 0.70
CA SER A 57 -1.39 -6.60 2.02
C SER A 57 -0.39 -6.99 3.10
N GLN A 58 0.54 -7.91 2.81
CA GLN A 58 1.63 -8.26 3.73
C GLN A 58 2.58 -7.07 3.94
N ILE A 59 2.78 -6.24 2.91
CA ILE A 59 3.62 -5.04 2.98
C ILE A 59 2.95 -4.02 3.89
N PHE A 60 1.65 -3.78 3.70
CA PHE A 60 0.87 -2.92 4.58
C PHE A 60 0.94 -3.34 6.05
N LYS A 61 0.72 -4.63 6.33
CA LYS A 61 0.83 -5.16 7.71
C LYS A 61 2.23 -4.93 8.28
N GLY A 62 3.27 -5.24 7.53
CA GLY A 62 4.66 -5.08 7.98
C GLY A 62 5.07 -3.62 8.18
N CYS A 63 4.61 -2.73 7.30
CA CYS A 63 4.84 -1.30 7.38
C CYS A 63 4.20 -0.71 8.65
N VAL A 64 2.88 -0.86 8.79
CA VAL A 64 2.15 -0.32 9.95
C VAL A 64 2.70 -0.88 11.26
N GLN A 65 3.05 -2.18 11.30
CA GLN A 65 3.65 -2.77 12.49
C GLN A 65 5.02 -2.15 12.84
N CYS A 66 5.84 -1.82 11.84
CA CYS A 66 7.10 -1.12 12.08
C CYS A 66 6.84 0.31 12.58
N GLU A 67 5.97 1.04 11.89
CA GLU A 67 5.72 2.45 12.14
C GLU A 67 5.12 2.73 13.52
N VAL A 68 4.17 1.91 13.98
CA VAL A 68 3.57 2.06 15.33
C VAL A 68 4.57 1.81 16.46
N ASN A 69 5.65 1.05 16.20
CA ASN A 69 6.71 0.77 17.18
C ASN A 69 7.94 1.66 16.99
N SER A 70 7.93 2.54 15.99
CA SER A 70 9.07 3.39 15.67
C SER A 70 9.10 4.64 16.53
N HIS A 71 10.32 5.05 16.91
CA HIS A 71 10.60 6.31 17.60
C HIS A 71 11.14 7.39 16.65
N TYR A 72 11.06 7.15 15.34
CA TYR A 72 11.56 8.07 14.34
C TYR A 72 10.76 9.39 14.34
N VAL A 73 11.50 10.49 14.30
CA VAL A 73 10.99 11.85 14.12
C VAL A 73 11.80 12.48 12.99
N GLY A 74 11.12 12.78 11.89
CA GLY A 74 11.68 13.41 10.71
C GLY A 74 11.60 14.94 10.77
N PRO A 75 11.95 15.60 9.66
CA PRO A 75 11.74 17.04 9.49
C PRO A 75 10.28 17.43 9.75
N ASN A 76 10.02 18.67 10.17
CA ASN A 76 8.68 19.19 10.45
C ASN A 76 7.89 18.46 11.55
N ASN A 77 8.57 17.68 12.40
CA ASN A 77 7.94 16.83 13.43
C ASN A 77 7.03 15.73 12.87
N GLU A 78 7.24 15.31 11.63
CA GLU A 78 6.60 14.12 11.09
C GLU A 78 7.16 12.88 11.79
N THR A 79 6.29 12.01 12.29
CA THR A 79 6.69 10.79 13.01
C THR A 79 6.19 9.56 12.27
N ASP A 80 6.85 8.43 12.46
CA ASP A 80 6.35 7.18 11.89
C ASP A 80 4.97 6.83 12.46
N VAL A 81 4.68 7.22 13.70
CA VAL A 81 3.35 7.06 14.28
C VAL A 81 2.29 7.87 13.50
N THR A 82 2.61 9.08 13.03
CA THR A 82 1.68 9.85 12.18
C THR A 82 1.45 9.19 10.81
N ALA A 83 2.46 8.55 10.23
CA ALA A 83 2.33 7.75 9.01
C ALA A 83 1.44 6.50 9.24
N ALA A 84 1.68 5.77 10.34
CA ALA A 84 0.85 4.63 10.73
C ALA A 84 -0.63 5.01 10.89
N LEU A 85 -0.91 6.14 11.54
CA LEU A 85 -2.28 6.64 11.72
C LEU A 85 -2.94 6.97 10.39
N TYR A 86 -2.20 7.57 9.44
CA TYR A 86 -2.69 7.80 8.08
C TYR A 86 -3.05 6.47 7.39
N ASN A 87 -2.14 5.50 7.43
CA ASN A 87 -2.31 4.18 6.80
C ASN A 87 -3.53 3.44 7.36
N MET A 88 -3.68 3.41 8.69
CA MET A 88 -4.83 2.81 9.35
C MET A 88 -6.13 3.55 9.02
N ARG A 89 -6.13 4.88 9.02
CA ARG A 89 -7.31 5.68 8.63
C ARG A 89 -7.72 5.39 7.19
N TYR A 90 -6.77 5.31 6.26
CA TYR A 90 -7.04 4.98 4.87
C TYR A 90 -7.66 3.58 4.76
N ALA A 91 -7.05 2.56 5.39
CA ALA A 91 -7.56 1.20 5.35
C ALA A 91 -8.96 1.10 5.95
N LEU A 92 -9.22 1.71 7.10
CA LEU A 92 -10.55 1.73 7.72
C LEU A 92 -11.57 2.42 6.82
N SER A 93 -11.21 3.58 6.26
CA SER A 93 -12.10 4.34 5.37
C SER A 93 -12.46 3.55 4.12
N SER A 94 -11.46 2.95 3.47
CA SER A 94 -11.65 2.14 2.28
C SER A 94 -12.44 0.86 2.59
N CYS A 95 -12.09 0.13 3.65
CA CYS A 95 -12.67 -1.19 3.90
C CYS A 95 -14.05 -1.17 4.56
N LEU A 96 -14.36 -0.16 5.37
CA LEU A 96 -15.66 -0.03 6.03
C LEU A 96 -16.64 0.80 5.20
N PHE A 97 -16.17 1.92 4.65
CA PHE A 97 -17.04 2.88 3.97
C PHE A 97 -16.91 2.86 2.45
N GLY A 98 -15.91 2.16 1.90
CA GLY A 98 -15.66 2.15 0.45
C GLY A 98 -15.17 3.51 -0.05
N ILE A 99 -14.42 4.27 0.74
CA ILE A 99 -13.93 5.63 0.37
C ILE A 99 -12.44 5.74 0.68
N PRO A 100 -11.56 6.12 -0.27
CA PRO A 100 -11.81 6.43 -1.69
C PRO A 100 -11.91 5.19 -2.60
N GLY A 101 -11.82 3.99 -2.04
CA GLY A 101 -11.88 2.73 -2.79
C GLY A 101 -13.26 2.40 -3.39
N LYS A 102 -13.44 1.13 -3.77
CA LYS A 102 -14.74 0.62 -4.28
C LYS A 102 -15.30 -0.54 -3.46
N ASP A 103 -14.45 -1.23 -2.70
CA ASP A 103 -14.81 -2.45 -1.99
C ASP A 103 -14.98 -2.17 -0.49
N HIS A 104 -16.18 -2.43 0.02
CA HIS A 104 -16.41 -2.56 1.46
C HIS A 104 -16.65 -4.05 1.80
N MET A 105 -15.90 -4.58 2.77
CA MET A 105 -15.93 -6.00 3.15
C MET A 105 -16.62 -6.20 4.51
N LEU A 106 -17.74 -5.52 4.72
CA LEU A 106 -18.50 -5.59 5.96
C LEU A 106 -18.94 -7.01 6.32
N HIS A 107 -19.11 -7.90 5.33
CA HIS A 107 -19.47 -9.30 5.53
C HIS A 107 -18.28 -10.23 5.87
N SER A 108 -17.02 -9.76 5.76
CA SER A 108 -15.79 -10.55 5.92
C SER A 108 -14.93 -9.99 7.06
N ASN A 109 -15.48 -10.05 8.28
CA ASN A 109 -14.85 -9.51 9.48
C ASN A 109 -14.76 -10.57 10.60
N PRO A 110 -13.87 -10.41 11.60
CA PRO A 110 -13.71 -11.38 12.69
C PRO A 110 -14.84 -11.32 13.74
N CYS A 111 -15.73 -10.33 13.66
CA CYS A 111 -16.77 -10.04 14.65
C CYS A 111 -18.16 -10.59 14.27
N VAL A 112 -18.25 -11.59 13.38
CA VAL A 112 -19.51 -12.29 13.10
C VAL A 112 -19.89 -13.18 14.29
N THR A 113 -20.88 -12.74 15.06
CA THR A 113 -21.53 -13.57 16.10
C THR A 113 -22.39 -14.64 15.42
N ARG A 114 -22.10 -15.92 15.68
CA ARG A 114 -22.99 -17.03 15.34
C ARG A 114 -24.25 -17.03 16.19
#